data_AF-A0A965ID17-F1
#
_entry.id   AF-A0A965ID17-F1
#
_cell.length_a   1.000
_cell.length_b   1.000
_cell.length_c   1.000
_cell.angle_alpha   90.00
_cell.angle_beta   90.00
_cell.angle_gamma   90.00
#
_symmetry.space_group_name_H-M   'P 1'
#
loop_
_entity.id
_entity.type
_entity.pdbx_description
1 polymer ?
#
loop_
_entity_poly.entity_id
_entity_poly.type
_entity_poly.pdbx_seq_one_letter_code
_entity_poly.pdbx_strand_id
1 'polypeptide(L)'
;MTCPAKMRSGLPMPFCSATLRVAAITSLNGMAEASAPSVRSALRVSASRVSPDWTWTFMIQTQCMGYAKALAAWRAACLRGSMKKKPTAQLGRLVLCPLLLWSAQAALAQPPSLEEARARLDKEAAVWISGLTGQKEKDLKFAPLDARVPVQACTSAWSFDQPFGPGRGLRARCKEPKQQLFLSQSTEPVMPAGLSSPAEAAFRPSAAATKKKVLVAKTNLNAQQPIDPSQLELREEEIHGPASEYFTATEGLEYAQAIRTIKAGEPLRSRDIQPAILVRRGQQVLLAIESVPGLSVRVRLEAQEDGRFGQQIPFRNKESGRLTSGQVTGPGQARGL
;
A
#
# COMPACT_ATOMS: atom_id res chain seq x y z
N MET A 1 -28.98 28.31 45.23
CA MET A 1 -30.43 28.58 45.38
C MET A 1 -30.94 29.13 44.06
N THR A 2 -32.19 28.82 43.71
CA THR A 2 -32.96 29.11 42.47
C THR A 2 -32.70 28.25 41.22
N CYS A 3 -33.47 27.15 41.14
CA CYS A 3 -34.13 26.65 39.93
C CYS A 3 -35.23 27.65 39.47
N PRO A 4 -35.87 27.59 38.26
CA PRO A 4 -36.31 26.34 37.60
C PRO A 4 -36.41 26.30 36.05
N ALA A 5 -36.60 25.06 35.55
CA ALA A 5 -37.52 24.58 34.51
C ALA A 5 -37.87 25.43 33.26
N LYS A 6 -37.89 24.80 32.06
CA LYS A 6 -39.10 24.21 31.45
C LYS A 6 -38.81 23.60 30.06
N MET A 7 -39.39 22.41 29.83
CA MET A 7 -39.51 21.70 28.55
C MET A 7 -40.17 22.55 27.44
N ARG A 8 -39.78 22.35 26.18
CA ARG A 8 -40.72 21.99 25.10
C ARG A 8 -40.01 21.57 23.81
N SER A 9 -40.43 20.42 23.31
CA SER A 9 -40.24 19.87 21.97
C SER A 9 -40.98 20.69 20.89
N GLY A 10 -40.39 20.80 19.69
CA GLY A 10 -41.10 21.30 18.49
C GLY A 10 -40.20 21.41 17.26
N LEU A 11 -40.33 20.47 16.34
CA LEU A 11 -39.99 20.55 14.90
C LEU A 11 -40.69 21.76 14.21
N PRO A 12 -40.43 22.19 12.95
CA PRO A 12 -39.71 21.54 11.83
C PRO A 12 -38.78 22.45 10.97
N MET A 13 -38.14 21.82 9.97
CA MET A 13 -37.38 22.30 8.78
C MET A 13 -38.14 23.32 7.87
N PRO A 14 -37.63 23.72 6.68
CA PRO A 14 -36.31 24.21 6.23
C PRO A 14 -36.41 25.53 5.39
N PHE A 15 -35.32 26.25 5.13
CA PHE A 15 -35.25 27.19 3.99
C PHE A 15 -33.86 27.20 3.34
N CYS A 16 -33.88 27.09 2.00
CA CYS A 16 -32.76 27.17 1.06
C CYS A 16 -31.99 28.50 1.13
N SER A 17 -30.68 28.47 0.87
CA SER A 17 -30.05 29.37 -0.12
C SER A 17 -28.67 28.85 -0.53
N ALA A 18 -28.51 28.65 -1.83
CA ALA A 18 -27.28 28.33 -2.52
C ALA A 18 -26.62 29.64 -3.00
N THR A 19 -25.29 29.73 -2.86
CA THR A 19 -24.49 30.85 -3.36
C THR A 19 -23.59 30.32 -4.48
N LEU A 20 -23.74 30.84 -5.70
CA LEU A 20 -22.83 30.63 -6.84
C LEU A 20 -22.34 32.00 -7.32
N ARG A 21 -21.01 32.18 -7.47
CA ARG A 21 -20.36 33.34 -8.09
C ARG A 21 -19.74 32.95 -9.44
N VAL A 22 -20.38 33.41 -10.52
CA VAL A 22 -19.91 34.22 -11.69
C VAL A 22 -18.49 34.09 -12.25
N ALA A 23 -18.39 33.86 -13.58
CA ALA A 23 -17.76 34.71 -14.65
C ALA A 23 -17.44 33.85 -15.91
N ALA A 24 -18.09 33.94 -17.10
CA ALA A 24 -18.13 34.96 -18.18
C ALA A 24 -16.72 35.36 -18.68
N ILE A 25 -16.17 34.84 -19.80
CA ILE A 25 -16.40 35.02 -21.25
C ILE A 25 -16.30 36.47 -21.75
N THR A 26 -15.26 36.75 -22.55
CA THR A 26 -15.33 37.65 -23.72
C THR A 26 -14.28 37.30 -24.79
N SER A 27 -14.67 37.51 -26.04
CA SER A 27 -14.04 37.15 -27.34
C SER A 27 -13.55 38.41 -28.07
N LEU A 28 -12.55 38.32 -28.96
CA LEU A 28 -12.63 38.70 -30.40
C LEU A 28 -11.27 38.79 -31.15
N ASN A 29 -11.18 38.04 -32.25
CA ASN A 29 -10.61 38.26 -33.61
C ASN A 29 -9.40 39.16 -33.92
N GLY A 30 -8.56 38.67 -34.86
CA GLY A 30 -7.75 39.48 -35.80
C GLY A 30 -6.69 38.67 -36.59
N MET A 31 -6.67 38.81 -37.92
CA MET A 31 -6.02 37.98 -38.97
C MET A 31 -4.55 38.38 -39.32
N ALA A 32 -3.75 37.48 -39.93
CA ALA A 32 -2.95 37.74 -41.16
C ALA A 32 -2.05 36.55 -41.62
N GLU A 33 -2.13 36.28 -42.93
CA GLU A 33 -1.23 35.67 -43.95
C GLU A 33 -0.09 34.63 -43.69
N ALA A 34 -0.29 33.45 -44.31
CA ALA A 34 0.48 32.76 -45.38
C ALA A 34 2.01 32.40 -45.26
N SER A 35 2.31 31.09 -45.32
CA SER A 35 3.10 30.42 -46.39
C SER A 35 3.29 28.90 -46.13
N ALA A 36 3.21 28.09 -47.18
CA ALA A 36 3.33 26.61 -47.24
C ALA A 36 4.67 26.22 -47.95
N PRO A 37 5.03 24.94 -48.28
CA PRO A 37 4.29 23.67 -48.16
C PRO A 37 5.08 22.38 -47.79
N SER A 38 4.32 21.27 -47.71
CA SER A 38 4.67 19.86 -48.02
C SER A 38 5.32 19.00 -46.92
N VAL A 39 4.60 17.97 -46.43
CA VAL A 39 4.65 16.58 -46.92
C VAL A 39 3.40 15.82 -46.41
N ARG A 40 2.79 15.05 -47.31
CA ARG A 40 1.65 14.14 -47.10
C ARG A 40 2.01 12.97 -46.18
N SER A 41 1.12 12.56 -45.27
CA SER A 41 0.66 11.16 -45.22
C SER A 41 -0.57 10.95 -44.30
N ALA A 42 -1.62 10.45 -44.93
CA ALA A 42 -2.52 9.38 -44.48
C ALA A 42 -3.25 9.46 -43.12
N LEU A 43 -4.55 9.73 -43.26
CA LEU A 43 -5.69 9.15 -42.52
C LEU A 43 -5.38 8.01 -41.53
N ARG A 44 -5.82 8.19 -40.28
CA ARG A 44 -6.81 7.26 -39.71
C ARG A 44 -7.63 7.91 -38.59
N VAL A 45 -8.94 7.80 -38.78
CA VAL A 45 -10.03 8.13 -37.87
C VAL A 45 -9.86 7.43 -36.51
N SER A 46 -9.98 8.18 -35.42
CA SER A 46 -10.58 7.64 -34.20
C SER A 46 -11.23 8.75 -33.39
N ALA A 47 -12.56 8.66 -33.32
CA ALA A 47 -13.44 9.57 -32.61
C ALA A 47 -13.17 9.52 -31.10
N SER A 48 -12.64 10.60 -30.55
CA SER A 48 -12.62 10.87 -29.11
C SER A 48 -14.04 11.12 -28.63
N ARG A 49 -14.53 10.16 -27.86
CA ARG A 49 -15.89 10.05 -27.36
C ARG A 49 -16.10 11.08 -26.24
N VAL A 50 -17.06 11.96 -26.49
CA VAL A 50 -17.73 12.83 -25.52
C VAL A 50 -18.32 11.97 -24.40
N SER A 51 -18.09 12.40 -23.17
CA SER A 51 -18.74 11.94 -21.95
C SER A 51 -20.24 12.26 -21.94
N PRO A 52 -21.10 11.30 -21.55
CA PRO A 52 -22.38 11.63 -20.95
C PRO A 52 -22.46 11.05 -19.54
N ASP A 53 -22.10 11.86 -18.55
CA ASP A 53 -22.84 11.83 -17.29
C ASP A 53 -24.30 12.21 -17.61
N TRP A 54 -25.25 11.69 -16.82
CA TRP A 54 -26.72 11.83 -16.92
C TRP A 54 -27.46 10.57 -17.38
N THR A 55 -27.34 9.46 -16.64
CA THR A 55 -28.35 8.36 -16.69
C THR A 55 -28.61 7.66 -15.36
N TRP A 56 -28.06 8.12 -14.22
CA TRP A 56 -28.23 7.41 -12.94
C TRP A 56 -29.42 7.84 -12.07
N THR A 57 -30.14 8.91 -12.43
CA THR A 57 -31.27 9.41 -11.62
C THR A 57 -32.65 8.91 -12.05
N PHE A 58 -32.78 8.19 -13.18
CA PHE A 58 -34.10 7.78 -13.69
C PHE A 58 -34.47 6.31 -13.48
N MET A 59 -33.57 5.47 -12.97
CA MET A 59 -33.84 4.02 -12.80
C MET A 59 -34.20 3.60 -11.35
N ILE A 60 -34.06 4.50 -10.37
CA ILE A 60 -34.41 4.21 -8.96
C ILE A 60 -35.88 4.56 -8.64
N GLN A 61 -36.59 5.26 -9.53
CA GLN A 61 -37.97 5.69 -9.28
C GLN A 61 -39.05 4.70 -9.77
N THR A 62 -38.70 3.67 -10.54
CA THR A 62 -39.65 2.68 -11.08
C THR A 62 -39.76 1.38 -10.29
N GLN A 63 -38.92 1.11 -9.28
CA GLN A 63 -39.04 -0.09 -8.43
C GLN A 63 -39.76 0.13 -7.08
N CYS A 64 -39.98 1.36 -6.65
CA CYS A 64 -40.75 1.65 -5.43
C CYS A 64 -42.28 1.76 -5.63
N MET A 65 -42.79 1.77 -6.86
CA MET A 65 -44.24 1.83 -7.15
C MET A 65 -44.93 0.45 -7.19
N GLY A 66 -44.19 -0.66 -7.10
CA GLY A 66 -44.75 -2.02 -7.13
C GLY A 66 -45.28 -2.52 -5.77
N TYR A 67 -44.70 -2.11 -4.66
CA TYR A 67 -45.06 -2.62 -3.33
C TYR A 67 -46.22 -1.86 -2.65
N ALA A 68 -46.50 -0.62 -3.07
CA ALA A 68 -47.60 0.19 -2.49
C ALA A 68 -49.00 -0.22 -2.98
N LYS A 69 -49.14 -0.83 -4.17
CA LYS A 69 -50.43 -1.29 -4.71
C LYS A 69 -50.89 -2.63 -4.13
N ALA A 70 -49.97 -3.49 -3.68
CA ALA A 70 -50.30 -4.78 -3.08
C ALA A 70 -50.85 -4.65 -1.65
N LEU A 71 -50.38 -3.67 -0.87
CA LEU A 71 -50.84 -3.43 0.51
C LEU A 71 -52.20 -2.73 0.60
N ALA A 72 -52.60 -1.97 -0.44
CA ALA A 72 -53.91 -1.33 -0.50
C ALA A 72 -55.05 -2.30 -0.89
N ALA A 73 -54.75 -3.33 -1.70
CA ALA A 73 -55.74 -4.34 -2.09
C ALA A 73 -56.10 -5.32 -0.95
N TRP A 74 -55.14 -5.63 -0.07
CA TRP A 74 -55.37 -6.55 1.06
C TRP A 74 -56.21 -5.93 2.18
N ARG A 75 -56.07 -4.62 2.45
CA ARG A 75 -56.85 -3.89 3.46
C ARG A 75 -58.33 -3.69 3.08
N ALA A 76 -58.67 -3.69 1.80
CA ALA A 76 -60.06 -3.52 1.33
C ALA A 76 -60.89 -4.82 1.38
N ALA A 77 -60.24 -5.99 1.38
CA ALA A 77 -60.92 -7.29 1.37
C ALA A 77 -61.32 -7.78 2.79
N CYS A 78 -60.65 -7.34 3.85
CA CYS A 78 -60.94 -7.78 5.22
C CYS A 78 -62.03 -6.98 5.96
N LEU A 79 -62.49 -5.83 5.45
CA LEU A 79 -63.44 -4.95 6.16
C LEU A 79 -64.86 -4.93 5.56
N ARG A 80 -65.18 -5.81 4.61
CA ARG A 80 -66.54 -5.94 4.04
C ARG A 80 -67.10 -7.36 4.18
N GLY A 81 -67.20 -7.80 5.43
CA GLY A 81 -67.90 -9.03 5.81
C GLY A 81 -68.96 -8.73 6.87
N SER A 82 -69.95 -7.88 6.55
CA SER A 82 -71.09 -7.62 7.43
C SER A 82 -72.26 -8.55 7.09
N MET A 83 -72.64 -9.32 8.10
CA MET A 83 -73.72 -10.29 8.21
C MET A 83 -75.05 -9.96 7.49
N LYS A 84 -75.58 -10.92 6.72
CA LYS A 84 -77.03 -11.14 6.58
C LYS A 84 -77.36 -12.65 6.57
N LYS A 85 -78.53 -12.95 7.16
CA LYS A 85 -78.97 -14.21 7.75
C LYS A 85 -79.66 -15.18 6.76
N LYS A 86 -79.43 -16.49 6.99
CA LYS A 86 -80.32 -17.69 6.85
C LYS A 86 -80.80 -18.12 5.43
N PRO A 87 -81.30 -19.36 5.22
CA PRO A 87 -81.07 -20.65 5.93
C PRO A 87 -80.81 -21.86 4.98
N THR A 88 -80.48 -23.02 5.59
CA THR A 88 -80.73 -24.40 5.10
C THR A 88 -80.24 -24.83 3.73
N ALA A 89 -79.15 -25.63 3.69
CA ALA A 89 -79.17 -27.04 3.30
C ALA A 89 -77.72 -27.55 3.06
N GLN A 90 -77.52 -28.83 3.38
CA GLN A 90 -76.39 -29.67 3.00
C GLN A 90 -75.06 -29.47 3.74
N LEU A 91 -75.02 -30.12 4.90
CA LEU A 91 -73.82 -30.79 5.41
C LEU A 91 -73.19 -31.67 4.33
N GLY A 92 -71.87 -31.67 4.23
CA GLY A 92 -71.15 -32.81 3.68
C GLY A 92 -69.86 -32.56 2.90
N ARG A 93 -68.95 -31.69 3.39
CA ARG A 93 -67.50 -31.73 3.14
C ARG A 93 -66.91 -30.38 3.47
N LEU A 94 -66.14 -30.28 4.55
CA LEU A 94 -65.01 -29.33 4.74
C LEU A 94 -64.46 -29.50 6.16
N VAL A 95 -63.91 -30.67 6.45
CA VAL A 95 -63.02 -30.89 7.59
C VAL A 95 -61.74 -31.49 7.03
N LEU A 96 -60.90 -30.67 6.37
CA LEU A 96 -59.56 -31.08 5.93
C LEU A 96 -58.62 -29.91 5.58
N CYS A 97 -58.97 -28.65 5.88
CA CYS A 97 -58.16 -27.50 5.47
C CYS A 97 -57.42 -26.70 6.58
N PRO A 98 -57.61 -26.88 7.90
CA PRO A 98 -56.78 -26.13 8.86
C PRO A 98 -55.46 -26.84 9.23
N LEU A 99 -55.26 -28.11 8.82
CA LEU A 99 -54.04 -28.87 9.14
C LEU A 99 -52.90 -28.72 8.11
N LEU A 100 -53.16 -28.13 6.94
CA LEU A 100 -52.12 -27.87 5.91
C LEU A 100 -51.55 -26.44 5.94
N LEU A 101 -52.05 -25.58 6.85
CA LEU A 101 -51.57 -24.19 7.01
C LEU A 101 -50.69 -23.97 8.24
N TRP A 102 -50.33 -25.04 8.97
CA TRP A 102 -49.48 -24.98 10.17
C TRP A 102 -48.09 -25.61 9.99
N SER A 103 -47.58 -25.70 8.76
CA SER A 103 -46.20 -26.08 8.48
C SER A 103 -45.47 -25.03 7.65
N ALA A 104 -45.73 -23.75 7.91
CA ALA A 104 -44.78 -22.69 7.55
C ALA A 104 -43.67 -22.70 8.60
N GLN A 105 -42.77 -23.68 8.50
CA GLN A 105 -41.52 -23.64 9.24
C GLN A 105 -40.75 -22.42 8.74
N ALA A 106 -40.67 -21.39 9.58
CA ALA A 106 -39.70 -20.34 9.41
C ALA A 106 -38.33 -21.01 9.38
N ALA A 107 -37.73 -21.07 8.21
CA ALA A 107 -36.33 -21.44 8.06
C ALA A 107 -35.51 -20.37 8.78
N LEU A 108 -35.21 -20.62 10.06
CA LEU A 108 -34.25 -19.81 10.80
C LEU A 108 -32.90 -20.02 10.13
N ALA A 109 -32.49 -19.04 9.31
CA ALA A 109 -31.16 -18.98 8.77
C ALA A 109 -30.18 -19.00 9.94
N GLN A 110 -29.39 -20.07 10.05
CA GLN A 110 -28.31 -20.15 11.03
C GLN A 110 -27.32 -19.00 10.77
N PRO A 111 -26.74 -18.38 11.82
CA PRO A 111 -25.70 -17.39 11.63
C PRO A 111 -24.53 -18.03 10.86
N PRO A 112 -23.90 -17.31 9.90
CA PRO A 112 -22.84 -17.87 9.08
C PRO A 112 -21.70 -18.37 9.97
N SER A 113 -21.16 -19.54 9.63
CA SER A 113 -20.02 -20.10 10.35
C SER A 113 -18.77 -19.21 10.15
N LEU A 114 -17.79 -19.32 11.05
CA LEU A 114 -16.53 -18.56 10.95
C LEU A 114 -15.81 -18.83 9.61
N GLU A 115 -15.90 -20.06 9.10
CA GLU A 115 -15.34 -20.47 7.82
C GLU A 115 -16.06 -19.79 6.64
N GLU A 116 -17.39 -19.72 6.69
CA GLU A 116 -18.19 -19.02 5.67
C GLU A 116 -17.93 -17.51 5.67
N ALA A 117 -17.81 -16.90 6.86
CA ALA A 117 -17.44 -15.50 7.00
C ALA A 117 -16.07 -15.22 6.38
N ARG A 118 -15.12 -16.15 6.57
CA ARG A 118 -13.80 -16.08 5.95
C ARG A 118 -13.86 -16.24 4.43
N ALA A 119 -14.60 -17.21 3.92
CA ALA A 119 -14.74 -17.45 2.49
C ALA A 119 -15.37 -16.24 1.78
N ARG A 120 -16.32 -15.55 2.41
CA ARG A 120 -16.90 -14.29 1.90
C ARG A 120 -15.87 -13.16 1.84
N LEU A 121 -15.07 -13.00 2.89
CA LEU A 121 -14.00 -12.00 2.94
C LEU A 121 -12.98 -12.22 1.81
N ASP A 122 -12.50 -13.45 1.63
CA ASP A 122 -11.52 -13.77 0.59
C ASP A 122 -12.10 -13.52 -0.82
N LYS A 123 -13.39 -13.80 -1.04
CA LYS A 123 -14.06 -13.51 -2.31
C LYS A 123 -14.15 -12.00 -2.58
N GLU A 124 -14.59 -11.19 -1.61
CA GLU A 124 -14.67 -9.73 -1.78
C GLU A 124 -13.29 -9.11 -1.99
N ALA A 125 -12.27 -9.62 -1.29
CA ALA A 125 -10.89 -9.20 -1.46
C ALA A 125 -10.35 -9.51 -2.87
N ALA A 126 -10.65 -10.69 -3.42
CA ALA A 126 -10.24 -11.08 -4.78
C ALA A 126 -10.87 -10.17 -5.85
N VAL A 127 -12.16 -9.84 -5.70
CA VAL A 127 -12.87 -8.92 -6.61
C VAL A 127 -12.24 -7.53 -6.57
N TRP A 128 -11.90 -7.02 -5.38
CA TRP A 128 -11.28 -5.70 -5.25
C TRP A 128 -9.88 -5.64 -5.88
N ILE A 129 -9.03 -6.66 -5.68
CA ILE A 129 -7.69 -6.72 -6.26
C ILE A 129 -7.73 -6.89 -7.78
N SER A 130 -8.67 -7.71 -8.28
CA SER A 130 -8.93 -7.88 -9.72
C SER A 130 -9.19 -6.53 -10.40
N GLY A 131 -10.03 -5.68 -9.78
CA GLY A 131 -10.33 -4.34 -10.29
C GLY A 131 -9.14 -3.37 -10.35
N LEU A 132 -8.12 -3.56 -9.51
CA LEU A 132 -6.94 -2.71 -9.46
C LEU A 132 -5.78 -3.18 -10.34
N THR A 133 -5.58 -4.49 -10.42
CA THR A 133 -4.38 -5.10 -11.03
C THR A 133 -4.65 -5.79 -12.36
N GLY A 134 -5.93 -6.00 -12.73
CA GLY A 134 -6.32 -6.74 -13.92
C GLY A 134 -6.07 -8.26 -13.83
N GLN A 135 -5.70 -8.78 -12.66
CA GLN A 135 -5.54 -10.22 -12.42
C GLN A 135 -6.91 -10.91 -12.34
N LYS A 136 -6.98 -12.17 -12.77
CA LYS A 136 -8.24 -12.93 -12.75
C LYS A 136 -8.56 -13.35 -11.31
N GLU A 137 -9.81 -13.19 -10.89
CA GLU A 137 -10.31 -13.53 -9.55
C GLU A 137 -9.93 -14.95 -9.08
N LYS A 138 -9.90 -15.91 -10.02
CA LYS A 138 -9.57 -17.31 -9.75
C LYS A 138 -8.10 -17.58 -9.41
N ASP A 139 -7.19 -16.69 -9.83
CA ASP A 139 -5.75 -16.82 -9.60
C ASP A 139 -5.34 -16.14 -8.28
N LEU A 140 -6.26 -15.39 -7.67
CA LEU A 140 -6.07 -14.68 -6.41
C LEU A 140 -6.45 -15.58 -5.23
N LYS A 141 -5.46 -16.05 -4.48
CA LYS A 141 -5.64 -16.79 -3.22
C LYS A 141 -5.00 -16.03 -2.07
N PHE A 142 -5.61 -16.13 -0.89
CA PHE A 142 -5.10 -15.49 0.33
C PHE A 142 -4.57 -16.55 1.29
N ALA A 143 -3.50 -16.21 2.01
CA ALA A 143 -2.98 -17.06 3.07
C ALA A 143 -4.00 -17.17 4.22
N PRO A 144 -4.04 -18.32 4.94
CA PRO A 144 -4.83 -18.43 6.14
C PRO A 144 -4.41 -17.36 7.17
N LEU A 145 -5.39 -16.79 7.87
CA LEU A 145 -5.10 -15.87 8.99
C LEU A 145 -4.65 -16.71 10.21
N ASP A 146 -3.90 -16.09 11.11
CA ASP A 146 -3.51 -16.72 12.39
C ASP A 146 -4.78 -17.21 13.12
N ALA A 147 -4.75 -18.44 13.65
CA ALA A 147 -5.88 -19.08 14.31
C ALA A 147 -6.42 -18.30 15.51
N ARG A 148 -5.62 -17.39 16.07
CA ARG A 148 -6.00 -16.49 17.18
C ARG A 148 -6.75 -15.25 16.73
N VAL A 149 -6.83 -14.99 15.43
CA VAL A 149 -7.55 -13.84 14.85
C VAL A 149 -8.93 -14.32 14.38
N PRO A 150 -9.99 -14.17 15.20
CA PRO A 150 -11.32 -14.61 14.81
C PRO A 150 -11.87 -13.69 13.71
N VAL A 151 -12.19 -14.27 12.55
CA VAL A 151 -12.88 -13.55 11.47
C VAL A 151 -14.36 -13.49 11.81
N GLN A 152 -14.83 -12.31 12.19
CA GLN A 152 -16.26 -12.11 12.50
C GLN A 152 -17.01 -11.75 11.21
N ALA A 153 -18.26 -12.18 11.09
CA ALA A 153 -19.11 -11.78 9.97
C ALA A 153 -19.37 -10.27 10.03
N CYS A 154 -19.00 -9.55 8.98
CA CYS A 154 -19.30 -8.12 8.86
C CYS A 154 -20.76 -7.94 8.45
N THR A 155 -21.52 -7.08 9.14
CA THR A 155 -22.90 -6.73 8.75
C THR A 155 -22.92 -5.74 7.59
N SER A 156 -21.85 -4.96 7.41
CA SER A 156 -21.64 -4.04 6.28
C SER A 156 -20.68 -4.63 5.24
N ALA A 157 -20.61 -4.04 4.04
CA ALA A 157 -19.58 -4.38 3.06
C ALA A 157 -18.17 -4.08 3.60
N TRP A 158 -17.18 -4.90 3.23
CA TRP A 158 -15.80 -4.68 3.63
C TRP A 158 -15.18 -3.49 2.90
N SER A 159 -14.42 -2.67 3.62
CA SER A 159 -13.62 -1.58 3.05
C SER A 159 -12.18 -2.03 2.90
N PHE A 160 -11.64 -1.90 1.69
CA PHE A 160 -10.30 -2.37 1.35
C PHE A 160 -9.34 -1.23 1.04
N ASP A 161 -8.11 -1.34 1.53
CA ASP A 161 -7.02 -0.42 1.20
C ASP A 161 -5.65 -1.11 1.26
N GLN A 162 -4.65 -0.47 0.65
CA GLN A 162 -3.31 -1.03 0.54
C GLN A 162 -2.26 -0.01 0.99
N PRO A 163 -2.04 0.12 2.31
CA PRO A 163 -1.22 1.20 2.88
C PRO A 163 0.28 1.06 2.56
N PHE A 164 0.73 -0.15 2.20
CA PHE A 164 2.16 -0.47 1.97
C PHE A 164 2.54 -0.59 0.49
N GLY A 165 1.64 -0.26 -0.44
CA GLY A 165 1.84 -0.42 -1.88
C GLY A 165 1.53 -1.84 -2.42
N PRO A 166 1.53 -2.01 -3.75
CA PRO A 166 1.10 -3.25 -4.43
C PRO A 166 1.90 -4.48 -3.98
N GLY A 167 1.19 -5.55 -3.64
CA GLY A 167 1.78 -6.86 -3.32
C GLY A 167 2.29 -7.02 -1.87
N ARG A 168 2.29 -5.97 -1.04
CA ARG A 168 2.81 -6.02 0.35
C ARG A 168 1.75 -6.31 1.42
N GLY A 169 0.50 -6.51 1.04
CA GLY A 169 -0.61 -6.87 1.93
C GLY A 169 -1.83 -5.97 1.77
N LEU A 170 -3.01 -6.58 1.84
CA LEU A 170 -4.32 -5.95 1.73
C LEU A 170 -4.92 -5.75 3.12
N ARG A 171 -5.40 -4.55 3.45
CA ARG A 171 -6.12 -4.29 4.69
C ARG A 171 -7.62 -4.30 4.42
N ALA A 172 -8.35 -5.16 5.14
CA ALA A 172 -9.81 -5.22 5.17
C ALA A 172 -10.33 -4.60 6.47
N ARG A 173 -11.25 -3.64 6.36
CA ARG A 173 -11.88 -2.93 7.48
C ARG A 173 -13.38 -3.18 7.46
N CYS A 174 -13.91 -3.58 8.62
CA CYS A 174 -15.33 -3.70 8.85
C CYS A 174 -15.77 -2.61 9.84
N LYS A 175 -16.93 -2.02 9.59
CA LYS A 175 -17.51 -0.98 10.45
C LYS A 175 -18.16 -1.60 11.69
N GLU A 176 -18.94 -2.66 11.50
CA GLU A 176 -19.68 -3.38 12.54
C GLU A 176 -19.59 -4.90 12.29
N PRO A 177 -18.94 -5.67 13.17
CA PRO A 177 -18.11 -5.23 14.30
C PRO A 177 -16.88 -4.43 13.83
N LYS A 178 -16.37 -3.52 14.67
CA LYS A 178 -15.16 -2.75 14.35
C LYS A 178 -13.94 -3.68 14.38
N GLN A 179 -13.58 -4.21 13.21
CA GLN A 179 -12.45 -5.12 13.03
C GLN A 179 -11.62 -4.71 11.82
N GLN A 180 -10.32 -5.01 11.90
CA GLN A 180 -9.36 -4.76 10.85
C GLN A 180 -8.49 -6.00 10.68
N LEU A 181 -8.43 -6.51 9.46
CA LEU A 181 -7.70 -7.73 9.10
C LEU A 181 -6.68 -7.39 8.00
N PHE A 182 -5.52 -8.05 8.06
CA PHE A 182 -4.49 -7.95 7.03
C PHE A 182 -4.38 -9.27 6.29
N LEU A 183 -4.61 -9.24 4.99
CA LEU A 183 -4.58 -10.39 4.11
C LEU A 183 -3.31 -10.32 3.24
N SER A 184 -2.58 -11.43 3.16
CA SER A 184 -1.46 -11.59 2.23
C SER A 184 -1.88 -12.49 1.08
N GLN A 185 -1.58 -12.07 -0.16
CA GLN A 185 -1.76 -12.93 -1.32
C GLN A 185 -0.77 -14.09 -1.21
N SER A 186 -1.26 -15.33 -1.33
CA SER A 186 -0.43 -16.52 -1.37
C SER A 186 -0.20 -16.89 -2.82
N THR A 187 1.06 -16.86 -3.25
CA THR A 187 1.47 -17.29 -4.59
C THR A 187 1.86 -18.78 -4.64
N GLU A 188 1.61 -19.55 -3.56
CA GLU A 188 1.99 -20.96 -3.46
C GLU A 188 0.81 -21.85 -3.03
N PRO A 189 0.74 -23.12 -3.50
CA PRO A 189 -0.31 -24.04 -3.08
C PRO A 189 -0.11 -24.43 -1.61
N VAL A 190 -1.04 -23.99 -0.76
CA VAL A 190 -1.10 -24.37 0.66
C VAL A 190 -1.41 -25.86 0.77
N MET A 191 -0.40 -26.67 1.09
CA MET A 191 -0.58 -28.06 1.48
C MET A 191 -1.32 -28.12 2.84
N PRO A 192 -2.22 -29.11 3.07
CA PRO A 192 -2.95 -29.20 4.32
C PRO A 192 -1.99 -29.49 5.48
N ALA A 193 -2.18 -28.75 6.58
CA ALA A 193 -1.39 -28.85 7.80
C ALA A 193 -1.52 -30.25 8.43
N GLY A 194 -0.60 -31.15 8.09
CA GLY A 194 -0.36 -32.39 8.80
C GLY A 194 0.51 -32.14 10.02
N LEU A 195 -0.03 -32.44 11.20
CA LEU A 195 0.58 -32.59 12.52
C LEU A 195 2.13 -32.54 12.55
N SER A 196 2.68 -31.35 12.75
CA SER A 196 4.00 -31.18 13.36
C SER A 196 3.95 -30.02 14.34
N SER A 197 4.35 -30.30 15.57
CA SER A 197 4.27 -29.50 16.80
C SER A 197 4.50 -27.98 16.62
N PRO A 198 3.74 -27.07 17.27
CA PRO A 198 3.80 -25.62 17.00
C PRO A 198 5.01 -24.87 17.60
N ALA A 199 5.98 -25.54 18.22
CA ALA A 199 7.04 -24.86 18.97
C ALA A 199 8.37 -24.65 18.21
N GLU A 200 8.64 -25.41 17.14
CA GLU A 200 9.97 -25.41 16.50
C GLU A 200 9.98 -24.84 15.06
N ALA A 201 8.86 -24.30 14.58
CA ALA A 201 8.72 -23.80 13.19
C ALA A 201 8.81 -22.27 13.08
N ALA A 202 9.16 -21.56 14.15
CA ALA A 202 9.52 -20.16 14.07
C ALA A 202 10.95 -20.06 13.50
N PHE A 203 11.08 -19.51 12.29
CA PHE A 203 12.34 -19.19 11.61
C PHE A 203 13.00 -20.29 10.76
N ARG A 204 12.27 -20.85 9.78
CA ARG A 204 12.92 -21.23 8.52
C ARG A 204 12.73 -20.09 7.52
N PRO A 205 13.71 -19.19 7.31
CA PRO A 205 13.71 -18.43 6.08
C PRO A 205 13.89 -19.46 4.98
N SER A 206 12.84 -19.71 4.19
CA SER A 206 13.02 -20.25 2.84
C SER A 206 13.71 -19.14 2.06
N ALA A 207 15.01 -18.98 2.30
CA ALA A 207 15.87 -18.22 1.46
C ALA A 207 15.98 -19.05 0.18
N ALA A 208 15.09 -18.79 -0.78
CA ALA A 208 15.26 -19.25 -2.13
C ALA A 208 16.64 -18.76 -2.59
N ALA A 209 17.62 -19.67 -2.55
CA ALA A 209 18.98 -19.40 -2.92
C ALA A 209 18.98 -19.07 -4.42
N THR A 210 19.27 -17.81 -4.74
CA THR A 210 19.31 -17.35 -6.13
C THR A 210 20.76 -17.20 -6.53
N LYS A 211 21.16 -17.75 -7.67
CA LYS A 211 22.52 -17.57 -8.19
C LYS A 211 22.64 -16.17 -8.78
N LYS A 212 23.58 -15.37 -8.27
CA LYS A 212 23.86 -14.04 -8.79
C LYS A 212 25.36 -13.74 -8.74
N LYS A 213 25.86 -12.99 -9.72
CA LYS A 213 27.19 -12.38 -9.68
C LYS A 213 27.25 -11.33 -8.58
N VAL A 214 28.03 -11.60 -7.54
CA VAL A 214 28.24 -10.72 -6.39
C VAL A 214 29.73 -10.61 -6.09
N LEU A 215 30.12 -9.55 -5.39
CA LEU A 215 31.47 -9.39 -4.89
C LEU A 215 31.70 -10.30 -3.70
N VAL A 216 32.80 -11.03 -3.74
CA VAL A 216 33.25 -11.98 -2.72
C VAL A 216 34.65 -11.59 -2.25
N ALA A 217 34.92 -11.81 -0.97
CA ALA A 217 36.24 -11.58 -0.40
C ALA A 217 37.22 -12.69 -0.81
N LYS A 218 38.34 -12.35 -1.45
CA LYS A 218 39.43 -13.30 -1.77
C LYS A 218 40.21 -13.73 -0.53
N THR A 219 40.30 -12.83 0.44
CA THR A 219 41.09 -12.99 1.67
C THR A 219 40.23 -12.64 2.88
N ASN A 220 40.65 -13.03 4.08
CA ASN A 220 39.95 -12.64 5.29
C ASN A 220 40.10 -11.14 5.53
N LEU A 221 38.98 -10.41 5.56
CA LEU A 221 38.94 -8.99 5.88
C LEU A 221 38.62 -8.85 7.37
N ASN A 222 39.50 -8.20 8.13
CA ASN A 222 39.28 -8.02 9.56
C ASN A 222 38.29 -6.88 9.84
N ALA A 223 37.66 -6.91 11.02
CA ALA A 223 36.84 -5.80 11.48
C ALA A 223 37.64 -4.47 11.49
N GLN A 224 36.99 -3.39 11.05
CA GLN A 224 37.55 -2.03 10.94
C GLN A 224 38.71 -1.87 9.95
N GLN A 225 39.00 -2.90 9.16
CA GLN A 225 40.04 -2.85 8.14
C GLN A 225 39.52 -2.13 6.87
N PRO A 226 40.29 -1.18 6.28
CA PRO A 226 40.01 -0.62 4.97
C PRO A 226 39.99 -1.70 3.89
N ILE A 227 39.06 -1.59 2.94
CA ILE A 227 38.88 -2.58 1.88
C ILE A 227 39.72 -2.19 0.68
N ASP A 228 40.57 -3.12 0.23
CA ASP A 228 41.32 -2.96 -1.01
C ASP A 228 40.56 -3.66 -2.16
N PRO A 229 40.29 -2.98 -3.29
CA PRO A 229 39.62 -3.60 -4.44
C PRO A 229 40.31 -4.87 -4.96
N SER A 230 41.63 -5.00 -4.80
CA SER A 230 42.38 -6.19 -5.21
C SER A 230 42.02 -7.45 -4.41
N GLN A 231 41.54 -7.26 -3.17
CA GLN A 231 41.08 -8.33 -2.27
C GLN A 231 39.67 -8.80 -2.57
N LEU A 232 38.99 -8.18 -3.54
CA LEU A 232 37.64 -8.53 -3.95
C LEU A 232 37.64 -9.20 -5.33
N GLU A 233 36.67 -10.06 -5.56
CA GLU A 233 36.39 -10.64 -6.88
C GLU A 233 34.88 -10.73 -7.12
N LEU A 234 34.48 -10.59 -8.39
CA LEU A 234 33.13 -10.95 -8.79
C LEU A 234 33.06 -12.46 -8.98
N ARG A 235 32.14 -13.11 -8.26
CA ARG A 235 31.87 -14.54 -8.38
C ARG A 235 30.36 -14.79 -8.40
N GLU A 236 29.92 -15.81 -9.12
CA GLU A 236 28.55 -16.29 -9.04
C GLU A 236 28.38 -17.12 -7.77
N GLU A 237 27.59 -16.59 -6.82
CA GLU A 237 27.31 -17.25 -5.56
C GLU A 237 25.80 -17.40 -5.35
N GLU A 238 25.45 -18.40 -4.53
CA GLU A 238 24.09 -18.65 -4.10
C GLU A 238 23.72 -17.67 -2.97
N ILE A 239 23.11 -16.55 -3.36
CA ILE A 239 22.68 -15.54 -2.39
C ILE A 239 21.38 -15.91 -1.72
N HIS A 240 21.34 -15.63 -0.43
CA HIS A 240 20.18 -15.84 0.42
C HIS A 240 19.57 -14.47 0.74
N GLY A 241 18.29 -14.27 0.39
CA GLY A 241 17.59 -13.01 0.59
C GLY A 241 17.67 -12.05 -0.62
N PRO A 242 17.32 -10.77 -0.42
CA PRO A 242 17.18 -9.82 -1.52
C PRO A 242 18.53 -9.46 -2.15
N ALA A 243 18.56 -9.47 -3.48
CA ALA A 243 19.75 -9.21 -4.27
C ALA A 243 20.29 -7.77 -4.21
N SER A 244 19.57 -6.86 -3.55
CA SER A 244 19.97 -5.47 -3.29
C SER A 244 20.89 -5.31 -2.09
N GLU A 245 20.97 -6.31 -1.21
CA GLU A 245 21.86 -6.27 -0.04
C GLU A 245 23.32 -6.62 -0.39
N TYR A 246 23.60 -7.03 -1.62
CA TYR A 246 24.90 -7.50 -2.05
C TYR A 246 25.54 -6.52 -3.02
N PHE A 247 26.85 -6.31 -2.89
CA PHE A 247 27.60 -5.52 -3.85
C PHE A 247 27.86 -6.32 -5.12
N THR A 248 27.67 -5.69 -6.29
CA THR A 248 27.90 -6.31 -7.60
C THR A 248 29.08 -5.69 -8.35
N ALA A 249 29.64 -4.61 -7.83
CA ALA A 249 30.70 -3.87 -8.49
C ALA A 249 31.55 -3.12 -7.44
N THR A 250 32.81 -2.85 -7.79
CA THR A 250 33.82 -2.36 -6.84
C THR A 250 33.80 -0.83 -6.67
N GLU A 251 33.00 -0.10 -7.44
CA GLU A 251 32.98 1.35 -7.39
C GLU A 251 32.48 1.84 -6.02
N GLY A 252 33.19 2.83 -5.45
CA GLY A 252 32.86 3.38 -4.14
C GLY A 252 33.29 2.55 -2.93
N LEU A 253 33.88 1.36 -3.13
CA LEU A 253 34.44 0.54 -2.05
C LEU A 253 35.88 0.92 -1.66
N GLU A 254 36.57 1.70 -2.50
CA GLU A 254 37.95 2.16 -2.31
C GLU A 254 38.18 2.91 -0.98
N TYR A 255 37.17 3.63 -0.49
CA TYR A 255 37.22 4.35 0.79
C TYR A 255 36.30 3.73 1.83
N ALA A 256 36.00 2.44 1.71
CA ALA A 256 35.17 1.71 2.65
C ALA A 256 36.00 0.83 3.60
N GLN A 257 35.42 0.47 4.73
CA GLN A 257 36.00 -0.42 5.73
C GLN A 257 34.97 -1.45 6.19
N ALA A 258 35.44 -2.63 6.57
CA ALA A 258 34.58 -3.68 7.12
C ALA A 258 34.12 -3.35 8.55
N ILE A 259 32.87 -3.64 8.89
CA ILE A 259 32.33 -3.46 10.26
C ILE A 259 32.68 -4.66 11.14
N ARG A 260 32.65 -5.86 10.54
CA ARG A 260 32.96 -7.14 11.18
C ARG A 260 33.98 -7.89 10.34
N THR A 261 34.54 -8.96 10.90
CA THR A 261 35.42 -9.86 10.15
C THR A 261 34.62 -10.62 9.10
N ILE A 262 35.03 -10.55 7.84
CA ILE A 262 34.45 -11.24 6.68
C ILE A 262 35.44 -12.31 6.23
N LYS A 263 34.99 -13.56 6.11
CA LYS A 263 35.88 -14.66 5.73
C LYS A 263 36.13 -14.65 4.22
N ALA A 264 37.27 -15.21 3.82
CA ALA A 264 37.52 -15.51 2.42
C ALA A 264 36.42 -16.43 1.86
N GLY A 265 35.92 -16.12 0.67
CA GLY A 265 34.79 -16.80 0.03
C GLY A 265 33.41 -16.28 0.45
N GLU A 266 33.30 -15.36 1.41
CA GLU A 266 32.02 -14.81 1.83
C GLU A 266 31.58 -13.64 0.93
N PRO A 267 30.29 -13.59 0.49
CA PRO A 267 29.77 -12.51 -0.32
C PRO A 267 29.60 -11.22 0.49
N LEU A 268 30.04 -10.09 -0.07
CA LEU A 268 29.98 -8.78 0.58
C LEU A 268 28.55 -8.24 0.60
N ARG A 269 28.09 -7.89 1.80
CA ARG A 269 26.77 -7.28 2.03
C ARG A 269 26.87 -5.82 2.44
N SER A 270 25.86 -5.02 2.12
CA SER A 270 25.78 -3.59 2.48
C SER A 270 25.86 -3.34 3.98
N ARG A 271 25.39 -4.28 4.81
CA ARG A 271 25.48 -4.21 6.29
C ARG A 271 26.87 -4.52 6.86
N ASP A 272 27.76 -5.09 6.05
CA ASP A 272 29.09 -5.50 6.50
C ASP A 272 30.15 -4.43 6.22
N ILE A 273 29.78 -3.42 5.42
CA ILE A 273 30.67 -2.38 4.92
C ILE A 273 30.15 -1.00 5.33
N GLN A 274 31.06 -0.12 5.73
CA GLN A 274 30.77 1.30 5.99
C GLN A 274 31.86 2.20 5.39
N PRO A 275 31.60 3.49 5.15
CA PRO A 275 32.66 4.42 4.72
C PRO A 275 33.77 4.52 5.79
N ALA A 276 35.02 4.43 5.37
CA ALA A 276 36.17 4.51 6.26
C ALA A 276 36.37 5.93 6.81
N ILE A 277 36.93 6.03 8.01
CA ILE A 277 37.40 7.30 8.56
C ILE A 277 38.75 7.58 7.90
N LEU A 278 38.76 8.54 6.97
CA LEU A 278 39.95 8.91 6.20
C LEU A 278 40.79 9.99 6.89
N VAL A 279 40.14 10.76 7.75
CA VAL A 279 40.74 11.83 8.54
C VAL A 279 40.23 11.70 9.97
N ARG A 280 41.15 11.70 10.94
CA ARG A 280 40.81 11.72 12.37
C ARG A 280 40.93 13.13 12.94
N ARG A 281 40.18 13.42 14.00
CA ARG A 281 40.36 14.65 14.79
C ARG A 281 41.81 14.78 15.27
N GLY A 282 42.38 15.97 15.10
CA GLY A 282 43.78 16.30 15.44
C GLY A 282 44.79 15.88 14.37
N GLN A 283 44.37 15.20 13.31
CA GLN A 283 45.25 14.81 12.21
C GLN A 283 45.59 16.02 11.34
N GLN A 284 46.85 16.10 10.90
CA GLN A 284 47.25 17.05 9.87
C GLN A 284 46.80 16.56 8.49
N VAL A 285 46.08 17.42 7.77
CA VAL A 285 45.47 17.16 6.46
C VAL A 285 45.96 18.21 5.47
N LEU A 286 46.18 17.77 4.24
CA LEU A 286 46.48 18.66 3.13
C LEU A 286 45.16 19.13 2.49
N LEU A 287 44.82 20.40 2.68
CA LEU A 287 43.70 21.05 2.02
C LEU A 287 44.16 21.63 0.69
N ALA A 288 43.59 21.18 -0.42
CA ALA A 288 43.77 21.75 -1.74
C ALA A 288 42.60 22.70 -2.06
N ILE A 289 42.90 23.97 -2.32
CA ILE A 289 41.93 24.99 -2.71
C ILE A 289 42.21 25.36 -4.17
N GLU A 290 41.20 25.23 -5.02
CA GLU A 290 41.23 25.65 -6.42
C GLU A 290 40.39 26.92 -6.55
N SER A 291 40.99 28.09 -6.34
CA SER A 291 40.27 29.37 -6.44
C SER A 291 40.08 29.84 -7.89
N VAL A 292 41.02 29.48 -8.77
CA VAL A 292 41.02 29.85 -10.19
C VAL A 292 41.36 28.60 -11.01
N PRO A 293 40.71 28.35 -12.16
CA PRO A 293 41.08 27.24 -13.03
C PRO A 293 42.58 27.23 -13.33
N GLY A 294 43.28 26.15 -12.94
CA GLY A 294 44.72 26.00 -13.13
C GLY A 294 45.62 26.46 -11.97
N LEU A 295 45.08 27.10 -10.92
CA LEU A 295 45.83 27.45 -9.71
C LEU A 295 45.32 26.65 -8.50
N SER A 296 46.16 25.73 -8.01
CA SER A 296 45.88 24.97 -6.79
C SER A 296 46.80 25.40 -5.65
N VAL A 297 46.21 25.85 -4.53
CA VAL A 297 46.94 26.18 -3.31
C VAL A 297 46.77 25.03 -2.32
N ARG A 298 47.89 24.52 -1.80
CA ARG A 298 47.89 23.39 -0.84
C ARG A 298 48.34 23.89 0.53
N VAL A 299 47.49 23.76 1.54
CA VAL A 299 47.75 24.22 2.91
C VAL A 299 47.62 23.04 3.87
N ARG A 300 48.52 22.94 4.86
CA ARG A 300 48.41 21.95 5.93
C ARG A 300 47.54 22.50 7.05
N LEU A 301 46.48 21.79 7.39
CA LEU A 301 45.55 22.16 8.46
C LEU A 301 45.33 20.98 9.40
N GLU A 302 44.86 21.23 10.61
CA GLU A 302 44.49 20.21 11.59
C GLU A 302 42.98 19.98 11.59
N ALA A 303 42.56 18.74 11.35
CA ALA A 303 41.14 18.37 11.40
C ALA A 303 40.59 18.55 12.82
N GLN A 304 39.45 19.22 12.96
CA GLN A 304 38.79 19.38 14.26
C GLN A 304 37.80 18.24 14.57
N GLU A 305 37.44 17.45 13.56
CA GLU A 305 36.48 16.35 13.64
C GLU A 305 36.94 15.16 12.79
N ASP A 306 36.32 14.00 13.01
CA ASP A 306 36.53 12.82 12.17
C ASP A 306 35.79 12.99 10.84
N GLY A 307 36.49 12.73 9.74
CA GLY A 307 35.99 12.92 8.38
C GLY A 307 36.01 11.63 7.56
N ARG A 308 34.88 11.33 6.95
CA ARG A 308 34.71 10.26 5.96
C ARG A 308 34.75 10.84 4.54
N PHE A 309 34.93 9.98 3.54
CA PHE A 309 34.92 10.41 2.14
C PHE A 309 33.67 11.24 1.81
N GLY A 310 33.86 12.39 1.16
CA GLY A 310 32.79 13.30 0.75
C GLY A 310 32.17 14.13 1.88
N GLN A 311 32.58 13.93 3.15
CA GLN A 311 32.08 14.71 4.28
C GLN A 311 32.80 16.06 4.37
N GLN A 312 32.04 17.12 4.65
CA GLN A 312 32.60 18.44 4.96
C GLN A 312 32.88 18.55 6.46
N ILE A 313 34.12 18.87 6.82
CA ILE A 313 34.54 19.02 8.22
C ILE A 313 35.33 20.33 8.43
N PRO A 314 35.34 20.88 9.65
CA PRO A 314 36.17 22.04 9.98
C PRO A 314 37.63 21.66 10.19
N PHE A 315 38.52 22.45 9.61
CA PHE A 315 39.96 22.36 9.77
C PHE A 315 40.51 23.65 10.41
N ARG A 316 41.51 23.53 11.27
CA ARG A 316 42.17 24.65 11.93
C ARG A 316 43.59 24.80 11.42
N ASN A 317 43.98 26.01 11.04
CA ASN A 317 45.39 26.30 10.80
C ASN A 317 46.11 26.49 12.14
N LYS A 318 47.18 25.71 12.41
CA LYS A 318 47.98 25.86 13.64
C LYS A 318 48.77 27.17 13.68
N GLU A 319 49.14 27.71 12.52
CA GLU A 319 49.92 28.94 12.41
C GLU A 319 49.06 30.20 12.60
N SER A 320 47.87 30.24 12.00
CA SER A 320 46.99 31.43 12.06
C SER A 320 45.83 31.32 13.04
N GLY A 321 45.53 30.12 13.56
CA GLY A 321 44.38 29.86 14.41
C GLY A 321 43.03 29.89 13.68
N ARG A 322 43.00 30.22 12.38
CA ARG A 322 41.76 30.33 11.59
C ARG A 322 41.15 28.96 11.30
N LEU A 323 39.82 28.88 11.40
CA LEU A 323 39.03 27.73 11.00
C LEU A 323 38.62 27.86 9.52
N THR A 324 38.70 26.77 8.77
CA THR A 324 38.34 26.68 7.35
C THR A 324 37.67 25.34 7.10
N SER A 325 36.55 25.33 6.40
CA SER A 325 35.81 24.10 6.08
C SER A 325 36.30 23.51 4.76
N GLY A 326 36.32 22.19 4.65
CA GLY A 326 36.65 21.50 3.42
C GLY A 326 36.01 20.11 3.34
N GLN A 327 35.89 19.58 2.13
CA GLN A 327 35.38 18.24 1.88
C GLN A 327 36.52 17.22 1.85
N VAL A 328 36.41 16.11 2.59
CA VAL A 328 37.43 15.05 2.59
C VAL A 328 37.41 14.28 1.28
N THR A 329 38.56 14.23 0.61
CA THR A 329 38.71 13.57 -0.71
C THR A 329 39.52 12.29 -0.64
N GLY A 330 40.29 12.07 0.43
CA GLY A 330 41.16 10.90 0.56
C GLY A 330 41.82 10.83 1.93
N PRO A 331 42.63 9.79 2.18
CA PRO A 331 43.40 9.66 3.42
C PRO A 331 44.29 10.88 3.65
N GLY A 332 44.02 11.65 4.70
CA GLY A 332 44.77 12.88 4.99
C GLY A 332 44.67 13.98 3.92
N GLN A 333 43.66 13.94 3.06
CA GLN A 333 43.44 14.92 1.99
C GLN A 333 42.03 15.51 2.02
N ALA A 334 41.94 16.80 1.75
CA ALA A 334 40.67 17.50 1.63
C ALA A 334 40.71 18.55 0.52
N ARG A 335 39.54 18.90 -0.01
CA ARG A 335 39.32 19.99 -0.97
C ARG A 335 38.60 21.15 -0.28
N GLY A 336 39.11 22.36 -0.44
CA GLY A 336 38.43 23.58 0.02
C GLY A 336 37.25 23.93 -0.89
N LEU A 337 36.18 24.43 -0.29
CA LEU A 337 34.99 24.95 -0.98
C LEU A 337 35.09 26.45 -1.19
#